data_AF-A0A228REI4-F1
#
_entry.id   AF-A0A228REI4-F1
#
_cell.length_a   1.000
_cell.length_b   1.000
_cell.length_c   1.000
_cell.angle_alpha   90.00
_cell.angle_beta   90.00
_cell.angle_gamma   90.00
#
_symmetry.space_group_name_H-M   'P 1'
#
loop_
_entity.id
_entity.type
_entity.pdbx_description
1 polymer ?
#
loop_
_entity_poly.entity_id
_entity_poly.type
_entity_poly.pdbx_seq_one_letter_code
_entity_poly.pdbx_strand_id
1 'polypeptide(L)'
;MFSIRACCNSVAALLLLMCAVPSFAQTFRVQCPFTTPSHPTAVPAGGAEPAYTGPSFTGPTSTPTGIVNGAIKCQQISGGDGYATMADGTQTYLFAFGPLSGIADIQAGRAGTEFAAVFNTVGDPRTDATYNGAVGLVPDPESSPPGQLTGHVDPRPIMNIGVMNGNMPAPEMAIDEDDEFFLTLTNVGMIMRPDLFEQHTVHFHGYPNASSFYDGVPDASVAINIGASFTYYYLAPDAGTYFWHCHITPPEHLQMGMVGQVFVRPRQNRVPSGKSLYAALVAQQGDLRTRCGNDILCSTPLPPSNGVLHVNDKSGKPTLYAYNDGDGSTAYDVEYPVQIHGFDPNFHFVGMTFNPEPFTDMKDKYFMLNGRSYPDTVTQGPMQTPVADGTAHVSQPLPTIINIPAGGRALLRISDLDVTEFQTLASLGVRMHVIGVNARLLRDMAGNDMTYYTNSITLGGGESIDVILDASDTTMYAPGSVYYLYTPNLDHLSNDAENFGGLMTEVRICPAALDPATKSCI
;
A
#
# COMPACT_ATOMS: atom_id res chain seq x y z
N MET A 1 -11.20 70.91 -10.94
CA MET A 1 -11.42 69.65 -10.22
C MET A 1 -10.63 68.55 -10.91
N PHE A 2 -9.30 68.54 -10.73
CA PHE A 2 -8.46 67.40 -11.11
C PHE A 2 -8.19 66.59 -9.83
N SER A 3 -8.26 65.28 -9.99
CA SER A 3 -8.75 64.34 -8.98
C SER A 3 -7.73 64.03 -7.87
N ILE A 4 -8.05 64.46 -6.64
CA ILE A 4 -7.40 64.04 -5.39
C ILE A 4 -7.48 62.50 -5.18
N ARG A 5 -8.39 61.80 -5.88
CA ARG A 5 -8.53 60.33 -5.80
C ARG A 5 -7.38 59.55 -6.45
N ALA A 6 -6.62 60.13 -7.39
CA ALA A 6 -5.53 59.41 -8.04
C ALA A 6 -4.29 59.25 -7.13
N CYS A 7 -4.06 60.22 -6.23
CA CYS A 7 -2.87 60.23 -5.39
C CYS A 7 -3.00 59.25 -4.19
N CYS A 8 -4.17 59.18 -3.55
CA CYS A 8 -4.38 58.26 -2.42
C CYS A 8 -4.36 56.78 -2.81
N ASN A 9 -4.87 56.42 -4.00
CA ASN A 9 -4.83 55.03 -4.48
C ASN A 9 -3.42 54.60 -4.92
N SER A 10 -2.61 55.54 -5.42
CA SER A 10 -1.24 55.25 -5.84
C SER A 10 -0.31 55.00 -4.66
N VAL A 11 -0.49 55.71 -3.54
CA VAL A 11 0.30 55.51 -2.32
C VAL A 11 -0.03 54.18 -1.64
N ALA A 12 -1.31 53.78 -1.60
CA ALA A 12 -1.72 52.47 -1.08
C ALA A 12 -1.17 51.31 -1.94
N ALA A 13 -1.20 51.44 -3.28
CA ALA A 13 -0.62 50.45 -4.18
C ALA A 13 0.91 50.36 -4.04
N LEU A 14 1.61 51.48 -3.85
CA LEU A 14 3.05 51.51 -3.65
C LEU A 14 3.47 50.90 -2.30
N LEU A 15 2.68 51.10 -1.24
CA LEU A 15 2.88 50.48 0.08
C LEU A 15 2.63 48.96 0.05
N LEU A 16 1.66 48.48 -0.73
CA LEU A 16 1.44 47.04 -0.99
C LEU A 16 2.61 46.41 -1.78
N LEU A 17 3.21 47.15 -2.71
CA LEU A 17 4.41 46.71 -3.45
C LEU A 17 5.69 46.71 -2.60
N MET A 18 5.81 47.63 -1.62
CA MET A 18 6.97 47.66 -0.70
C MET A 18 6.86 46.66 0.47
N CYS A 19 5.67 46.12 0.74
CA CYS A 19 5.42 45.05 1.71
C CYS A 19 5.21 43.68 1.05
N ALA A 20 5.39 43.56 -0.27
CA ALA A 20 5.41 42.28 -0.96
C ALA A 20 6.73 41.56 -0.63
N VAL A 21 6.77 40.95 0.55
CA VAL A 21 7.73 39.88 0.83
C VAL A 21 7.47 38.82 -0.25
N PRO A 22 8.48 38.30 -0.96
CA PRO A 22 8.24 37.14 -1.80
C PRO A 22 7.75 36.02 -0.89
N SER A 23 6.45 35.73 -0.92
CA SER A 23 5.91 34.53 -0.28
C SER A 23 6.32 33.37 -1.17
N PHE A 24 7.49 32.81 -0.91
CA PHE A 24 7.83 31.49 -1.42
C PHE A 24 7.07 30.46 -0.57
N ALA A 25 5.74 30.43 -0.72
CA ALA A 25 4.99 29.25 -0.35
C ALA A 25 5.35 28.19 -1.39
N GLN A 26 6.37 27.38 -1.11
CA GLN A 26 6.54 26.15 -1.86
C GLN A 26 5.36 25.26 -1.52
N THR A 27 4.43 25.19 -2.46
CA THR A 27 3.20 24.44 -2.31
C THR A 27 3.50 22.93 -2.32
N PHE A 28 4.50 22.49 -3.09
CA PHE A 28 5.04 21.13 -3.04
C PHE A 28 6.35 21.03 -2.25
N ARG A 29 6.43 20.01 -1.40
CA ARG A 29 7.63 19.59 -0.68
C ARG A 29 7.55 18.10 -0.45
N VAL A 30 8.67 17.39 -0.63
CA VAL A 30 8.74 15.93 -0.51
C VAL A 30 9.86 15.57 0.45
N GLN A 31 9.54 14.98 1.59
CA GLN A 31 10.53 14.78 2.66
C GLN A 31 10.77 13.30 2.93
N CYS A 32 12.04 12.94 3.05
CA CYS A 32 12.49 11.63 3.50
C CYS A 32 13.85 11.80 4.20
N PRO A 33 13.91 11.71 5.54
CA PRO A 33 15.17 11.85 6.25
C PRO A 33 16.09 10.65 5.99
N PHE A 34 17.40 10.89 5.86
CA PHE A 34 18.39 9.81 5.82
C PHE A 34 18.60 9.16 7.20
N THR A 35 18.33 9.91 8.26
CA THR A 35 18.50 9.49 9.65
C THR A 35 17.47 10.19 10.54
N THR A 36 17.04 9.52 11.59
CA THR A 36 16.19 10.07 12.66
C THR A 36 16.85 9.77 14.02
N PRO A 37 16.32 10.30 15.13
CA PRO A 37 16.77 9.89 16.46
C PRO A 37 16.61 8.38 16.71
N SER A 38 15.59 7.75 16.13
CA SER A 38 15.35 6.32 16.22
C SER A 38 16.29 5.53 15.28
N HIS A 39 16.59 6.06 14.10
CA HIS A 39 17.48 5.47 13.09
C HIS A 39 18.67 6.41 12.77
N PRO A 40 19.71 6.46 13.63
CA PRO A 40 20.81 7.41 13.48
C PRO A 40 21.82 7.03 12.38
N THR A 41 21.70 5.83 11.82
CA THR A 41 22.57 5.35 10.73
C THR A 41 21.72 5.08 9.49
N ALA A 42 22.07 5.72 8.38
CA ALA A 42 21.36 5.53 7.11
C ALA A 42 21.66 4.14 6.52
N VAL A 43 20.62 3.46 6.04
CA VAL A 43 20.77 2.24 5.24
C VAL A 43 21.21 2.65 3.82
N PRO A 44 22.33 2.13 3.30
CA PRO A 44 22.80 2.48 1.95
C PRO A 44 21.87 1.90 0.88
N ALA A 45 21.95 2.44 -0.34
CA ALA A 45 21.23 1.88 -1.49
C ALA A 45 21.64 0.42 -1.73
N GLY A 46 20.66 -0.47 -1.89
CA GLY A 46 20.88 -1.92 -1.98
C GLY A 46 21.27 -2.60 -0.66
N GLY A 47 21.23 -1.87 0.45
CA GLY A 47 21.37 -2.44 1.80
C GLY A 47 20.16 -3.27 2.21
N ALA A 48 20.33 -4.08 3.25
CA ALA A 48 19.26 -4.80 3.91
C ALA A 48 19.02 -4.23 5.30
N GLU A 49 17.83 -4.44 5.84
CA GLU A 49 17.51 -4.07 7.22
C GLU A 49 18.35 -4.85 8.22
N PRO A 50 18.64 -4.25 9.39
CA PRO A 50 19.38 -4.92 10.44
C PRO A 50 18.62 -6.13 10.98
N ALA A 51 19.37 -7.20 11.26
CA ALA A 51 18.84 -8.40 11.88
C ALA A 51 18.22 -8.08 13.25
N TYR A 52 17.10 -8.75 13.55
CA TYR A 52 16.46 -8.63 14.86
C TYR A 52 17.30 -9.39 15.89
N THR A 53 17.89 -8.64 16.83
CA THR A 53 18.76 -9.18 17.89
C THR A 53 18.22 -8.96 19.30
N GLY A 54 17.02 -8.38 19.42
CA GLY A 54 16.34 -8.12 20.69
C GLY A 54 15.59 -6.78 20.69
N PRO A 55 15.02 -6.39 21.84
CA PRO A 55 14.24 -5.16 21.96
C PRO A 55 15.12 -3.91 21.82
N SER A 56 14.69 -2.99 20.96
CA SER A 56 15.34 -1.67 20.78
C SER A 56 14.95 -0.69 21.90
N PHE A 57 13.75 -0.83 22.47
CA PHE A 57 13.21 0.03 23.51
C PHE A 57 12.90 -0.79 24.76
N THR A 58 13.43 -0.37 25.92
CA THR A 58 13.26 -1.08 27.20
C THR A 58 12.57 -0.23 28.27
N GLY A 59 12.20 1.01 27.92
CA GLY A 59 11.49 1.96 28.78
C GLY A 59 10.62 2.93 27.95
N PRO A 60 9.54 3.52 28.52
CA PRO A 60 8.68 4.47 27.82
C PRO A 60 9.40 5.76 27.39
N THR A 61 10.53 6.05 28.04
CA THR A 61 11.41 7.19 27.76
C THR A 61 12.83 6.75 27.43
N SER A 62 13.05 5.45 27.17
CA SER A 62 14.40 4.95 26.90
C SER A 62 14.87 5.41 25.53
N THR A 63 16.07 5.99 25.46
CA THR A 63 16.83 6.05 24.22
C THR A 63 17.03 4.63 23.69
N PRO A 64 16.91 4.40 22.37
CA PRO A 64 17.18 3.09 21.77
C PRO A 64 18.51 2.51 22.26
N THR A 65 18.58 1.20 22.51
CA THR A 65 19.72 0.51 23.14
C THR A 65 20.99 0.44 22.25
N GLY A 66 21.12 1.30 21.24
CA GLY A 66 22.18 1.27 20.22
C GLY A 66 21.96 0.21 19.14
N ILE A 67 21.07 -0.76 19.38
CA ILE A 67 20.50 -1.67 18.39
C ILE A 67 19.19 -1.04 17.95
N VAL A 68 19.11 -0.66 16.68
CA VAL A 68 17.88 -0.16 16.07
C VAL A 68 17.38 -1.23 15.12
N ASN A 69 16.18 -1.72 15.38
CA ASN A 69 15.48 -2.62 14.49
C ASN A 69 14.76 -1.78 13.42
N GLY A 70 14.64 -2.28 12.18
CA GLY A 70 13.97 -1.59 11.08
C GLY A 70 14.86 -0.58 10.34
N ALA A 71 14.24 0.22 9.48
CA ALA A 71 14.85 1.27 8.69
C ALA A 71 13.90 2.47 8.47
N ILE A 72 14.39 3.48 7.74
CA ILE A 72 13.55 4.56 7.23
C ILE A 72 13.06 4.18 5.82
N LYS A 73 11.74 4.12 5.66
CA LYS A 73 11.05 3.92 4.38
C LYS A 73 10.33 5.19 3.97
N CYS A 74 10.28 5.43 2.67
CA CYS A 74 9.66 6.63 2.12
C CYS A 74 8.90 6.30 0.85
N GLN A 75 7.80 7.01 0.63
CA GLN A 75 7.04 6.94 -0.62
C GLN A 75 6.38 8.27 -0.93
N GLN A 76 6.23 8.57 -2.22
CA GLN A 76 5.50 9.73 -2.71
C GLN A 76 4.38 9.23 -3.61
N ILE A 77 3.17 9.75 -3.39
CA ILE A 77 1.99 9.47 -4.19
C ILE A 77 1.33 10.77 -4.63
N SER A 78 0.61 10.73 -5.75
CA SER A 78 -0.30 11.80 -6.18
C SER A 78 -1.74 11.47 -5.85
N GLY A 79 -2.57 12.49 -5.61
CA GLY A 79 -4.03 12.40 -5.76
C GLY A 79 -4.43 13.21 -6.99
N GLY A 80 -5.09 12.56 -7.95
CA GLY A 80 -5.47 13.14 -9.24
C GLY A 80 -6.32 12.18 -10.08
N ASP A 81 -6.37 12.42 -11.39
CA ASP A 81 -7.21 11.65 -12.30
C ASP A 81 -6.52 10.37 -12.78
N GLY A 82 -7.32 9.43 -13.26
CA GLY A 82 -6.85 8.23 -13.94
C GLY A 82 -7.95 7.61 -14.80
N TYR A 83 -7.61 6.50 -15.44
CA TYR A 83 -8.56 5.66 -16.16
C TYR A 83 -8.18 4.20 -15.96
N ALA A 84 -9.16 3.32 -15.82
CA ALA A 84 -8.99 1.87 -15.91
C ALA A 84 -9.75 1.32 -17.11
N THR A 85 -9.27 0.20 -17.66
CA THR A 85 -9.99 -0.56 -18.68
C THR A 85 -10.54 -1.80 -18.03
N MET A 86 -11.86 -1.92 -18.01
CA MET A 86 -12.57 -3.07 -17.48
C MET A 86 -12.48 -4.23 -18.47
N ALA A 87 -12.77 -5.45 -17.99
CA ALA A 87 -12.58 -6.67 -18.75
C ALA A 87 -13.45 -6.83 -20.01
N ASP A 88 -14.55 -6.08 -20.10
CA ASP A 88 -15.39 -5.97 -21.31
C ASP A 88 -14.86 -4.91 -22.31
N GLY A 89 -13.73 -4.27 -21.99
CA GLY A 89 -13.13 -3.17 -22.76
C GLY A 89 -13.68 -1.79 -22.42
N THR A 90 -14.64 -1.68 -21.50
CA THR A 90 -15.19 -0.37 -21.07
C THR A 90 -14.11 0.42 -20.34
N GLN A 91 -13.93 1.68 -20.74
CA GLN A 91 -13.04 2.59 -20.05
C GLN A 91 -13.79 3.31 -18.93
N THR A 92 -13.25 3.21 -17.72
CA THR A 92 -13.81 3.80 -16.50
C THR A 92 -12.90 4.92 -16.02
N TYR A 93 -13.48 6.12 -15.83
CA TYR A 93 -12.77 7.26 -15.26
C TYR A 93 -12.50 7.02 -13.78
N LEU A 94 -11.29 7.37 -13.32
CA LEU A 94 -10.88 7.24 -11.93
C LEU A 94 -10.55 8.59 -11.34
N PHE A 95 -10.78 8.63 -10.04
CA PHE A 95 -10.19 9.59 -9.16
C PHE A 95 -9.46 8.82 -8.05
N ALA A 96 -8.13 8.77 -8.17
CA ALA A 96 -7.35 7.74 -7.54
C ALA A 96 -5.96 8.24 -7.14
N PHE A 97 -5.26 7.41 -6.38
CA PHE A 97 -3.86 7.67 -6.06
C PHE A 97 -2.94 7.11 -7.14
N GLY A 98 -1.90 7.86 -7.49
CA GLY A 98 -0.87 7.45 -8.44
C GLY A 98 0.52 7.43 -7.82
N PRO A 99 1.46 6.61 -8.33
CA PRO A 99 2.82 6.59 -7.80
C PRO A 99 3.64 7.78 -8.30
N LEU A 100 4.37 8.41 -7.39
CA LEU A 100 5.39 9.44 -7.65
C LEU A 100 6.77 9.03 -7.08
N SER A 101 6.92 7.79 -6.62
CA SER A 101 8.18 7.12 -6.31
C SER A 101 7.97 5.62 -6.43
N GLY A 102 9.04 4.81 -6.44
CA GLY A 102 8.93 3.35 -6.54
C GLY A 102 8.20 2.88 -7.81
N ILE A 103 8.18 3.70 -8.87
CA ILE A 103 7.37 3.46 -10.07
C ILE A 103 7.83 2.18 -10.79
N ALA A 104 9.14 1.97 -10.93
CA ALA A 104 9.68 0.77 -11.58
C ALA A 104 9.40 -0.48 -10.73
N ASP A 105 9.46 -0.37 -9.41
CA ASP A 105 9.15 -1.47 -8.49
C ASP A 105 7.66 -1.85 -8.54
N ILE A 106 6.76 -0.87 -8.55
CA ILE A 106 5.31 -1.10 -8.74
C ILE A 106 5.01 -1.76 -10.08
N GLN A 107 5.64 -1.30 -11.16
CA GLN A 107 5.50 -1.93 -12.48
C GLN A 107 6.05 -3.36 -12.52
N ALA A 108 7.00 -3.69 -11.64
CA ALA A 108 7.51 -5.05 -11.46
C ALA A 108 6.66 -5.89 -10.47
N GLY A 109 5.55 -5.37 -9.95
CA GLY A 109 4.69 -6.07 -8.99
C GLY A 109 5.26 -6.12 -7.56
N ARG A 110 6.06 -5.11 -7.19
CA ARG A 110 6.61 -4.89 -5.85
C ARG A 110 5.96 -3.65 -5.22
N ALA A 111 6.07 -3.54 -3.90
CA ALA A 111 5.63 -2.33 -3.21
C ALA A 111 6.46 -1.10 -3.60
N GLY A 112 5.84 0.08 -3.64
CA GLY A 112 6.49 1.34 -4.02
C GLY A 112 7.22 2.06 -2.88
N THR A 113 7.26 1.46 -1.69
CA THR A 113 8.00 1.94 -0.52
C THR A 113 9.49 1.73 -0.69
N GLU A 114 10.26 2.81 -0.63
CA GLU A 114 11.69 2.81 -0.90
C GLU A 114 12.51 3.11 0.35
N PHE A 115 13.74 2.59 0.42
CA PHE A 115 14.70 3.07 1.41
C PHE A 115 15.07 4.54 1.14
N ALA A 116 15.37 5.30 2.18
CA ALA A 116 15.77 6.70 2.06
C ALA A 116 16.91 6.95 1.05
N ALA A 117 17.84 6.01 0.91
CA ALA A 117 18.95 6.11 -0.04
C ALA A 117 18.52 6.00 -1.51
N VAL A 118 17.42 5.31 -1.82
CA VAL A 118 16.85 5.22 -3.17
C VAL A 118 15.88 6.38 -3.39
N PHE A 119 15.02 6.64 -2.41
CA PHE A 119 14.03 7.70 -2.46
C PHE A 119 14.66 9.08 -2.71
N ASN A 120 15.77 9.39 -2.02
CA ASN A 120 16.49 10.65 -2.14
C ASN A 120 17.52 10.68 -3.29
N THR A 121 17.21 10.01 -4.41
CA THR A 121 17.98 10.16 -5.66
C THR A 121 17.28 11.18 -6.56
N VAL A 122 18.05 11.94 -7.35
CA VAL A 122 17.51 12.90 -8.32
C VAL A 122 17.47 12.24 -9.68
N GLY A 123 16.30 12.18 -10.31
CA GLY A 123 16.10 11.60 -11.62
C GLY A 123 14.71 11.88 -12.20
N ASP A 124 14.43 11.29 -13.35
CA ASP A 124 13.14 11.44 -14.05
C ASP A 124 12.75 10.09 -14.69
N PRO A 125 11.62 9.47 -14.27
CA PRO A 125 11.19 8.17 -14.77
C PRO A 125 10.83 8.19 -16.27
N ARG A 126 10.62 9.37 -16.87
CA ARG A 126 10.38 9.50 -18.32
C ARG A 126 11.64 9.28 -19.15
N THR A 127 12.82 9.43 -18.53
CA THR A 127 14.11 9.23 -19.19
C THR A 127 14.86 7.99 -18.70
N ASP A 128 14.48 7.47 -17.53
CA ASP A 128 15.05 6.27 -16.93
C ASP A 128 13.93 5.40 -16.36
N ALA A 129 13.60 4.31 -17.07
CA ALA A 129 12.55 3.38 -16.66
C ALA A 129 12.87 2.59 -15.38
N THR A 130 14.10 2.67 -14.87
CA THR A 130 14.53 2.01 -13.62
C THR A 130 14.52 2.94 -12.41
N TYR A 131 14.11 4.20 -12.60
CA TYR A 131 14.10 5.19 -11.55
C TYR A 131 12.99 4.96 -10.53
N ASN A 132 13.38 4.81 -9.25
CA ASN A 132 12.47 4.64 -8.11
C ASN A 132 12.50 5.81 -7.10
N GLY A 133 13.38 6.80 -7.29
CA GLY A 133 13.43 7.97 -6.42
C GLY A 133 12.14 8.80 -6.46
N ALA A 134 12.01 9.77 -5.55
CA ALA A 134 10.85 10.65 -5.56
C ALA A 134 10.86 11.59 -6.77
N VAL A 135 9.72 11.68 -7.46
CA VAL A 135 9.55 12.48 -8.66
C VAL A 135 9.59 13.95 -8.30
N GLY A 136 10.45 14.69 -9.02
CA GLY A 136 10.59 16.13 -8.87
C GLY A 136 11.57 16.57 -7.78
N LEU A 137 12.19 15.67 -7.02
CA LEU A 137 13.27 16.05 -6.12
C LEU A 137 14.42 16.71 -6.88
N VAL A 138 14.88 17.86 -6.37
CA VAL A 138 16.02 18.60 -6.92
C VAL A 138 16.86 19.20 -5.78
N PRO A 139 18.17 19.41 -5.99
CA PRO A 139 19.01 20.11 -5.02
C PRO A 139 18.46 21.48 -4.67
N ASP A 140 18.35 21.78 -3.38
CA ASP A 140 17.87 23.07 -2.88
C ASP A 140 18.96 24.13 -3.04
N PRO A 141 18.79 25.14 -3.91
CA PRO A 141 19.78 26.19 -4.11
C PRO A 141 19.97 27.08 -2.88
N GLU A 142 18.99 27.14 -1.98
CA GLU A 142 18.98 27.99 -0.79
C GLU A 142 19.40 27.23 0.49
N SER A 143 19.67 25.93 0.37
CA SER A 143 20.17 25.14 1.49
C SER A 143 21.57 25.59 1.95
N SER A 144 21.95 25.20 3.17
CA SER A 144 23.28 25.52 3.71
C SER A 144 23.94 24.28 4.31
N PRO A 145 25.05 23.77 3.71
CA PRO A 145 25.58 24.09 2.38
C PRO A 145 24.57 24.03 1.21
N PRO A 146 24.74 24.85 0.14
CA PRO A 146 23.86 24.82 -1.04
C PRO A 146 23.87 23.48 -1.78
N GLY A 147 22.74 23.15 -2.41
CA GLY A 147 22.56 21.93 -3.19
C GLY A 147 22.24 20.68 -2.38
N GLN A 148 21.80 20.81 -1.13
CA GLN A 148 21.29 19.68 -0.34
C GLN A 148 19.86 19.30 -0.75
N LEU A 149 19.51 18.03 -0.53
CA LEU A 149 18.13 17.57 -0.68
C LEU A 149 17.35 17.85 0.62
N THR A 150 16.71 19.00 0.69
CA THR A 150 15.90 19.46 1.85
C THR A 150 14.40 19.16 1.69
N GLY A 151 14.06 18.43 0.64
CA GLY A 151 12.71 18.22 0.13
C GLY A 151 12.23 19.30 -0.84
N HIS A 152 13.13 20.17 -1.30
CA HIS A 152 12.89 21.08 -2.41
C HIS A 152 12.60 20.29 -3.70
N VAL A 153 11.62 20.75 -4.47
CA VAL A 153 11.15 20.06 -5.69
C VAL A 153 10.95 20.99 -6.88
N ASP A 154 11.12 20.44 -8.08
CA ASP A 154 10.59 20.96 -9.33
C ASP A 154 9.15 20.42 -9.50
N PRO A 155 8.12 21.28 -9.46
CA PRO A 155 6.73 20.84 -9.58
C PRO A 155 6.38 20.29 -10.96
N ARG A 156 7.15 20.61 -12.02
CA ARG A 156 6.78 20.22 -13.40
C ARG A 156 6.72 18.70 -13.60
N PRO A 157 7.75 17.90 -13.26
CA PRO A 157 7.66 16.44 -13.39
C PRO A 157 6.56 15.85 -12.50
N ILE A 158 6.31 16.40 -11.30
CA ILE A 158 5.22 15.98 -10.42
C ILE A 158 3.87 16.13 -11.12
N MET A 159 3.59 17.30 -11.70
CA MET A 159 2.33 17.55 -12.40
C MET A 159 2.21 16.72 -13.68
N ASN A 160 3.28 16.66 -14.48
CA ASN A 160 3.27 15.94 -15.76
C ASN A 160 3.03 14.44 -15.58
N ILE A 161 3.57 13.85 -14.51
CA ILE A 161 3.42 12.42 -14.22
C ILE A 161 2.15 12.18 -13.42
N GLY A 162 1.91 12.95 -12.36
CA GLY A 162 0.88 12.62 -11.37
C GLY A 162 -0.57 12.84 -11.81
N VAL A 163 -0.83 13.78 -12.74
CA VAL A 163 -2.19 14.30 -13.00
C VAL A 163 -3.14 13.30 -13.67
N MET A 164 -2.62 12.36 -14.47
CA MET A 164 -3.37 11.30 -15.16
C MET A 164 -2.91 9.89 -14.75
N ASN A 165 -2.28 9.74 -13.59
CA ASN A 165 -1.61 8.51 -13.17
C ASN A 165 -2.30 7.81 -11.99
N GLY A 166 -3.58 8.11 -11.75
CA GLY A 166 -4.41 7.40 -10.77
C GLY A 166 -4.51 5.91 -11.08
N ASN A 167 -4.33 5.06 -10.07
CA ASN A 167 -4.32 3.61 -10.18
C ASN A 167 -5.42 2.96 -9.35
N MET A 168 -5.89 1.81 -9.81
CA MET A 168 -6.73 0.89 -9.04
C MET A 168 -6.08 -0.51 -9.06
N PRO A 169 -5.59 -1.04 -7.93
CA PRO A 169 -5.52 -0.39 -6.63
C PRO A 169 -4.53 0.78 -6.64
N ALA A 170 -4.64 1.65 -5.64
CA ALA A 170 -3.60 2.63 -5.34
C ALA A 170 -2.23 1.94 -5.11
N PRO A 171 -1.11 2.68 -5.23
CA PRO A 171 0.23 2.15 -5.04
C PRO A 171 0.38 1.27 -3.79
N GLU A 172 0.78 0.01 -3.98
CA GLU A 172 1.02 -0.93 -2.89
C GLU A 172 2.15 -0.43 -1.98
N MET A 173 1.96 -0.58 -0.68
CA MET A 173 2.96 -0.27 0.33
C MET A 173 3.32 -1.54 1.12
N ALA A 174 4.61 -1.74 1.38
CA ALA A 174 5.06 -2.83 2.23
C ALA A 174 6.21 -2.34 3.11
N ILE A 175 6.00 -2.42 4.42
CA ILE A 175 7.00 -2.02 5.41
C ILE A 175 7.26 -3.19 6.35
N ASP A 176 8.34 -3.13 7.12
CA ASP A 176 8.66 -4.12 8.12
C ASP A 176 8.43 -3.51 9.51
N GLU A 177 8.05 -4.34 10.50
CA GLU A 177 7.93 -3.86 11.88
C GLU A 177 9.20 -3.13 12.33
N ASP A 178 9.03 -2.06 13.10
CA ASP A 178 10.06 -1.09 13.51
C ASP A 178 10.48 -0.03 12.47
N ASP A 179 10.01 -0.11 11.22
CA ASP A 179 10.28 0.94 10.24
C ASP A 179 9.66 2.29 10.64
N GLU A 180 10.39 3.38 10.35
CA GLU A 180 9.78 4.71 10.26
C GLU A 180 9.41 5.00 8.81
N PHE A 181 8.13 5.27 8.58
CA PHE A 181 7.57 5.46 7.25
C PHE A 181 7.15 6.91 7.02
N PHE A 182 7.73 7.52 5.99
CA PHE A 182 7.43 8.88 5.55
C PHE A 182 6.68 8.83 4.21
N LEU A 183 5.37 9.09 4.25
CA LEU A 183 4.52 9.08 3.08
C LEU A 183 4.18 10.50 2.66
N THR A 184 4.56 10.91 1.45
CA THR A 184 4.19 12.21 0.91
C THR A 184 3.01 12.08 -0.04
N LEU A 185 1.88 12.70 0.30
CA LEU A 185 0.76 12.92 -0.61
C LEU A 185 0.95 14.25 -1.32
N THR A 186 0.91 14.25 -2.65
CA THR A 186 0.89 15.47 -3.47
C THR A 186 -0.43 15.56 -4.22
N ASN A 187 -1.28 16.51 -3.87
CA ASN A 187 -2.54 16.70 -4.58
C ASN A 187 -2.27 17.51 -5.87
N VAL A 188 -2.33 16.84 -7.02
CA VAL A 188 -2.08 17.45 -8.33
C VAL A 188 -3.36 17.95 -8.99
N GLY A 189 -4.52 17.72 -8.36
CA GLY A 189 -5.83 18.13 -8.85
C GLY A 189 -6.32 17.28 -10.03
N MET A 190 -7.52 17.64 -10.48
CA MET A 190 -8.29 16.91 -11.48
C MET A 190 -8.34 17.74 -12.76
N ILE A 191 -7.60 17.33 -13.79
CA ILE A 191 -7.58 18.01 -15.09
C ILE A 191 -8.85 17.70 -15.90
N MET A 192 -9.47 16.54 -15.68
CA MET A 192 -10.72 16.13 -16.31
C MET A 192 -11.93 16.78 -15.65
N ARG A 193 -11.81 17.14 -14.36
CA ARG A 193 -12.82 17.86 -13.57
C ARG A 193 -12.22 19.12 -12.93
N PRO A 194 -11.82 20.14 -13.71
CA PRO A 194 -11.15 21.34 -13.19
C PRO A 194 -12.06 22.24 -12.34
N ASP A 195 -13.35 21.92 -12.27
CA ASP A 195 -14.33 22.53 -11.37
C ASP A 195 -14.30 21.95 -9.95
N LEU A 196 -13.71 20.76 -9.77
CA LEU A 196 -13.53 20.12 -8.49
C LEU A 196 -12.25 20.63 -7.83
N PHE A 197 -12.41 21.25 -6.66
CA PHE A 197 -11.31 21.73 -5.83
C PHE A 197 -11.10 20.82 -4.62
N GLU A 198 -11.18 19.52 -4.86
CA GLU A 198 -11.19 18.54 -3.79
C GLU A 198 -9.83 18.38 -3.14
N GLN A 199 -9.89 18.21 -1.83
CA GLN A 199 -8.73 17.89 -1.03
C GLN A 199 -8.57 16.37 -0.97
N HIS A 200 -7.37 15.91 -0.63
CA HIS A 200 -7.12 14.50 -0.33
C HIS A 200 -6.45 14.32 1.01
N THR A 201 -6.66 13.14 1.58
CA THR A 201 -5.97 12.65 2.77
C THR A 201 -5.49 11.23 2.56
N VAL A 202 -4.65 10.74 3.47
CA VAL A 202 -4.33 9.32 3.58
C VAL A 202 -4.73 8.86 4.98
N HIS A 203 -5.69 7.96 5.05
CA HIS A 203 -6.15 7.34 6.28
C HIS A 203 -5.89 5.83 6.24
N PHE A 204 -5.30 5.29 7.31
CA PHE A 204 -5.02 3.86 7.46
C PHE A 204 -5.99 3.23 8.45
N HIS A 205 -6.61 2.10 8.07
CA HIS A 205 -7.44 1.31 8.98
C HIS A 205 -6.60 0.34 9.79
N GLY A 206 -6.88 0.22 11.09
CA GLY A 206 -6.16 -0.67 12.01
C GLY A 206 -4.76 -0.18 12.41
N TYR A 207 -4.29 0.93 11.86
CA TYR A 207 -2.93 1.44 12.05
C TYR A 207 -2.88 2.41 13.25
N PRO A 208 -2.16 2.09 14.34
CA PRO A 208 -1.95 3.02 15.44
C PRO A 208 -1.08 4.21 14.99
N ASN A 209 -1.72 5.33 14.69
CA ASN A 209 -1.05 6.55 14.26
C ASN A 209 -0.27 7.20 15.42
N ALA A 210 0.91 7.76 15.11
CA ALA A 210 1.76 8.43 16.11
C ALA A 210 1.07 9.66 16.75
N SER A 211 0.13 10.27 16.03
CA SER A 211 -0.71 11.39 16.46
C SER A 211 -1.97 11.41 15.60
N SER A 212 -3.09 11.90 16.15
CA SER A 212 -4.31 12.14 15.37
C SER A 212 -4.09 13.09 14.18
N PHE A 213 -3.05 13.92 14.26
CA PHE A 213 -2.65 14.81 13.16
C PHE A 213 -2.25 14.06 11.88
N TYR A 214 -1.74 12.82 12.00
CA TYR A 214 -1.36 11.98 10.87
C TYR A 214 -2.42 10.93 10.52
N ASP A 215 -3.61 11.01 11.11
CA ASP A 215 -4.65 10.00 10.92
C ASP A 215 -5.36 10.09 9.56
N GLY A 216 -5.36 11.26 8.92
CA GLY A 216 -6.02 11.46 7.62
C GLY A 216 -7.54 11.63 7.68
N VAL A 217 -8.18 11.53 8.85
CA VAL A 217 -9.58 11.97 9.04
C VAL A 217 -9.59 13.50 9.10
N PRO A 218 -10.24 14.20 8.15
CA PRO A 218 -10.04 15.64 7.95
C PRO A 218 -10.47 16.51 9.15
N ASP A 219 -11.41 16.05 9.97
CA ASP A 219 -11.86 16.79 11.16
C ASP A 219 -10.80 16.87 12.26
N ALA A 220 -9.86 15.91 12.29
CA ALA A 220 -8.82 15.77 13.30
C ALA A 220 -7.39 15.85 12.74
N SER A 221 -7.24 15.93 11.42
CA SER A 221 -5.96 15.90 10.69
C SER A 221 -5.91 16.97 9.59
N VAL A 222 -4.95 16.88 8.67
CA VAL A 222 -4.75 17.85 7.59
C VAL A 222 -5.31 17.30 6.28
N ALA A 223 -6.14 18.10 5.62
CA ALA A 223 -6.57 17.85 4.24
C ALA A 223 -5.71 18.64 3.25
N ILE A 224 -5.26 17.96 2.19
CA ILE A 224 -4.24 18.49 1.28
C ILE A 224 -4.94 19.13 0.07
N ASN A 225 -4.83 20.45 -0.05
CA ASN A 225 -5.36 21.22 -1.18
C ASN A 225 -4.66 20.88 -2.49
N ILE A 226 -5.35 21.11 -3.61
CA ILE A 226 -4.75 21.07 -4.94
C ILE A 226 -3.52 21.97 -5.00
N GLY A 227 -2.46 21.45 -5.62
CA GLY A 227 -1.18 22.12 -5.71
C GLY A 227 -0.37 22.05 -4.44
N ALA A 228 -0.80 21.36 -3.38
CA ALA A 228 -0.04 21.18 -2.15
C ALA A 228 0.48 19.75 -1.94
N SER A 229 1.56 19.61 -1.16
CA SER A 229 2.04 18.33 -0.64
C SER A 229 2.09 18.32 0.89
N PHE A 230 1.91 17.13 1.46
CA PHE A 230 2.10 16.89 2.89
C PHE A 230 2.78 15.54 3.11
N THR A 231 3.78 15.52 3.99
CA THR A 231 4.46 14.29 4.42
C THR A 231 3.92 13.83 5.76
N TYR A 232 3.24 12.69 5.73
CA TYR A 232 2.84 11.94 6.91
C TYR A 232 4.04 11.22 7.52
N TYR A 233 4.00 11.03 8.83
CA TYR A 233 4.96 10.20 9.56
C TYR A 233 4.23 9.07 10.28
N TYR A 234 4.71 7.86 10.06
CA TYR A 234 4.21 6.66 10.71
C TYR A 234 5.35 5.85 11.29
N LEU A 235 5.09 5.19 12.41
CA LEU A 235 5.92 4.11 12.92
C LEU A 235 5.19 2.81 12.58
N ALA A 236 5.88 1.87 11.94
CA ALA A 236 5.31 0.59 11.54
C ALA A 236 4.65 -0.10 12.75
N PRO A 237 3.36 -0.49 12.63
CA PRO A 237 2.62 -1.13 13.69
C PRO A 237 2.99 -2.61 13.74
N ASP A 238 2.18 -3.39 14.45
CA ASP A 238 2.35 -4.83 14.48
C ASP A 238 2.17 -5.46 13.09
N ALA A 239 2.83 -6.60 12.86
CA ALA A 239 2.72 -7.35 11.62
C ALA A 239 1.26 -7.69 11.26
N GLY A 240 0.92 -7.58 9.98
CA GLY A 240 -0.41 -7.89 9.48
C GLY A 240 -0.75 -7.15 8.18
N THR A 241 -1.96 -7.40 7.69
CA THR A 241 -2.50 -6.75 6.50
C THR A 241 -3.43 -5.62 6.89
N TYR A 242 -3.12 -4.43 6.41
CA TYR A 242 -3.87 -3.19 6.61
C TYR A 242 -4.27 -2.63 5.24
N PHE A 243 -5.04 -1.55 5.26
CA PHE A 243 -5.43 -0.85 4.05
C PHE A 243 -5.59 0.63 4.34
N TRP A 244 -5.62 1.42 3.28
CA TRP A 244 -5.66 2.86 3.36
C TRP A 244 -6.52 3.46 2.25
N HIS A 245 -7.07 4.64 2.52
CA HIS A 245 -7.91 5.34 1.57
C HIS A 245 -7.95 6.85 1.85
N CYS A 246 -8.57 7.59 0.94
CA CYS A 246 -8.89 9.01 1.18
C CYS A 246 -10.10 9.15 2.09
N HIS A 247 -10.06 10.09 3.05
CA HIS A 247 -11.17 10.35 3.97
C HIS A 247 -11.88 11.70 3.69
N ILE A 248 -11.69 12.25 2.49
CA ILE A 248 -12.54 13.32 1.94
C ILE A 248 -13.69 12.65 1.18
N THR A 249 -14.92 13.11 1.40
CA THR A 249 -16.17 12.53 0.84
C THR A 249 -16.10 11.01 0.61
N PRO A 250 -15.82 10.20 1.67
CA PRO A 250 -15.30 8.84 1.51
C PRO A 250 -16.08 7.95 0.53
N PRO A 251 -17.43 7.91 0.53
CA PRO A 251 -18.16 7.06 -0.42
C PRO A 251 -17.79 7.33 -1.89
N GLU A 252 -17.58 8.59 -2.27
CA GLU A 252 -17.17 8.96 -3.61
C GLU A 252 -15.70 8.59 -3.87
N HIS A 253 -14.80 9.01 -2.98
CA HIS A 253 -13.36 8.83 -3.22
C HIS A 253 -12.97 7.35 -3.24
N LEU A 254 -13.61 6.52 -2.39
CA LEU A 254 -13.41 5.08 -2.41
C LEU A 254 -13.93 4.50 -3.73
N GLN A 255 -15.19 4.79 -4.08
CA GLN A 255 -15.82 4.32 -5.31
C GLN A 255 -15.02 4.71 -6.55
N MET A 256 -14.42 5.90 -6.58
CA MET A 256 -13.66 6.37 -7.73
C MET A 256 -12.21 5.85 -7.80
N GLY A 257 -11.75 5.19 -6.73
CA GLY A 257 -10.52 4.40 -6.71
C GLY A 257 -9.40 4.88 -5.78
N MET A 258 -9.68 5.76 -4.82
CA MET A 258 -8.74 6.17 -3.78
C MET A 258 -8.60 5.13 -2.67
N VAL A 259 -8.31 3.88 -3.03
CA VAL A 259 -8.18 2.73 -2.10
C VAL A 259 -6.89 1.97 -2.37
N GLY A 260 -6.17 1.65 -1.30
CA GLY A 260 -4.89 0.98 -1.36
C GLY A 260 -4.70 0.00 -0.22
N GLN A 261 -3.73 -0.89 -0.39
CA GLN A 261 -3.35 -1.85 0.64
C GLN A 261 -1.95 -1.54 1.16
N VAL A 262 -1.73 -1.87 2.43
CA VAL A 262 -0.42 -1.82 3.07
C VAL A 262 -0.26 -3.02 3.97
N PHE A 263 0.88 -3.69 3.93
CA PHE A 263 1.14 -4.76 4.88
C PHE A 263 2.47 -4.59 5.56
N VAL A 264 2.51 -5.10 6.79
CA VAL A 264 3.64 -4.99 7.70
C VAL A 264 4.20 -6.38 7.93
N ARG A 265 5.46 -6.58 7.59
CA ARG A 265 6.12 -7.88 7.78
C ARG A 265 6.69 -8.00 9.19
N PRO A 266 6.64 -9.20 9.78
CA PRO A 266 7.06 -9.41 11.16
C PRO A 266 8.58 -9.31 11.35
N ARG A 267 8.99 -8.85 12.54
CA ARG A 267 10.37 -8.96 13.08
C ARG A 267 10.92 -10.37 12.93
N GLN A 268 10.06 -11.37 12.99
CA GLN A 268 10.41 -12.77 12.78
C GLN A 268 11.20 -13.03 11.49
N ASN A 269 10.91 -12.31 10.40
CA ASN A 269 11.64 -12.43 9.12
C ASN A 269 13.12 -12.00 9.26
N ARG A 270 13.42 -11.12 10.21
CA ARG A 270 14.77 -10.60 10.48
C ARG A 270 15.52 -11.40 11.54
N VAL A 271 14.94 -12.47 12.08
CA VAL A 271 15.65 -13.41 12.98
C VAL A 271 16.73 -14.13 12.17
N PRO A 272 17.97 -14.27 12.65
CA PRO A 272 18.99 -14.99 11.87
C PRO A 272 18.66 -16.49 11.70
N SER A 273 18.95 -17.04 10.51
CA SER A 273 18.81 -18.48 10.24
C SER A 273 19.57 -19.32 11.27
N GLY A 274 18.96 -20.42 11.72
CA GLY A 274 19.44 -21.30 12.78
C GLY A 274 19.18 -20.80 14.21
N LYS A 275 18.55 -19.63 14.40
CA LYS A 275 18.12 -19.15 15.74
C LYS A 275 16.68 -19.56 16.03
N SER A 276 16.34 -19.67 17.31
CA SER A 276 14.98 -20.04 17.73
C SER A 276 14.01 -18.89 17.51
N LEU A 277 12.90 -19.17 16.83
CA LEU A 277 11.79 -18.22 16.64
C LEU A 277 11.12 -17.91 17.98
N TYR A 278 10.84 -18.94 18.78
CA TYR A 278 10.28 -18.79 20.12
C TYR A 278 11.14 -17.91 21.02
N ALA A 279 12.45 -18.14 21.07
CA ALA A 279 13.35 -17.32 21.90
C ALA A 279 13.40 -15.86 21.42
N ALA A 280 13.33 -15.62 20.11
CA ALA A 280 13.24 -14.27 19.56
C ALA A 280 11.92 -13.58 19.95
N LEU A 281 10.79 -14.30 19.90
CA LEU A 281 9.49 -13.80 20.33
C LEU A 281 9.46 -13.53 21.85
N VAL A 282 10.09 -14.36 22.66
CA VAL A 282 10.26 -14.11 24.11
C VAL A 282 11.08 -12.84 24.34
N ALA A 283 12.15 -12.62 23.57
CA ALA A 283 12.93 -11.38 23.65
C ALA A 283 12.11 -10.14 23.24
N GLN A 284 11.21 -10.29 22.24
CA GLN A 284 10.26 -9.26 21.84
C GLN A 284 9.30 -8.84 22.95
N GLN A 285 8.94 -9.75 23.87
CA GLN A 285 8.14 -9.39 25.06
C GLN A 285 8.87 -8.43 26.02
N GLY A 286 10.17 -8.21 25.83
CA GLY A 286 10.94 -7.18 26.52
C GLY A 286 10.80 -5.78 25.91
N ASP A 287 10.28 -5.65 24.68
CA ASP A 287 9.99 -4.35 24.05
C ASP A 287 8.65 -3.83 24.56
N LEU A 288 8.66 -2.72 25.29
CA LEU A 288 7.44 -2.17 25.88
C LEU A 288 6.40 -1.71 24.86
N ARG A 289 6.78 -1.50 23.59
CA ARG A 289 5.84 -1.15 22.51
C ARG A 289 4.97 -2.34 22.10
N THR A 290 5.53 -3.55 22.12
CA THR A 290 4.89 -4.78 21.61
C THR A 290 4.67 -5.84 22.69
N ARG A 291 4.96 -5.51 23.96
CA ARG A 291 4.83 -6.43 25.08
C ARG A 291 3.35 -6.72 25.34
N CYS A 292 3.02 -8.01 25.35
CA CYS A 292 1.65 -8.46 25.57
C CYS A 292 1.21 -8.37 27.05
N GLY A 293 1.99 -8.90 27.99
CA GLY A 293 1.56 -8.94 29.39
C GLY A 293 0.18 -9.58 29.56
N ASN A 294 -0.77 -8.86 30.16
CA ASN A 294 -2.19 -9.26 30.29
C ASN A 294 -3.10 -8.51 29.30
N ASP A 295 -2.54 -7.86 28.29
CA ASP A 295 -3.29 -7.13 27.28
C ASP A 295 -4.02 -8.10 26.36
N ILE A 296 -5.34 -8.00 26.32
CA ILE A 296 -6.19 -8.81 25.45
C ILE A 296 -6.03 -8.43 23.96
N LEU A 297 -5.48 -7.25 23.68
CA LEU A 297 -5.18 -6.78 22.33
C LEU A 297 -3.75 -7.14 21.87
N CYS A 298 -3.07 -8.00 22.62
CA CYS A 298 -1.76 -8.54 22.28
C CYS A 298 -1.73 -9.11 20.85
N SER A 299 -0.84 -8.58 20.04
CA SER A 299 -0.59 -8.99 18.65
C SER A 299 0.43 -10.14 18.53
N THR A 300 1.19 -10.42 19.59
CA THR A 300 2.30 -11.37 19.59
C THR A 300 2.26 -12.39 20.73
N PRO A 301 1.11 -13.08 20.96
CA PRO A 301 0.99 -14.03 22.05
C PRO A 301 1.97 -15.20 21.88
N LEU A 302 2.66 -15.55 22.96
CA LEU A 302 3.62 -16.65 22.95
C LEU A 302 2.89 -17.99 22.78
N PRO A 303 3.33 -18.88 21.86
CA PRO A 303 2.84 -20.25 21.83
C PRO A 303 3.23 -20.99 23.13
N PRO A 304 2.52 -22.06 23.54
CA PRO A 304 2.72 -22.71 24.84
C PRO A 304 4.17 -23.13 25.12
N SER A 305 4.89 -23.58 24.08
CA SER A 305 6.35 -23.75 24.04
C SER A 305 6.72 -24.29 22.65
N ASN A 306 7.81 -23.78 22.03
CA ASN A 306 8.33 -24.36 20.79
C ASN A 306 9.87 -24.26 20.68
N GLY A 307 10.49 -25.23 20.01
CA GLY A 307 11.90 -25.27 19.65
C GLY A 307 12.19 -25.04 18.17
N VAL A 308 11.22 -24.55 17.38
CA VAL A 308 11.43 -24.27 15.95
C VAL A 308 12.53 -23.24 15.75
N LEU A 309 13.45 -23.58 14.85
CA LEU A 309 14.52 -22.71 14.39
C LEU A 309 14.09 -22.03 13.09
N HIS A 310 14.53 -20.79 12.89
CA HIS A 310 14.41 -20.14 11.60
C HIS A 310 15.24 -20.92 10.59
N VAL A 311 14.60 -21.43 9.54
CA VAL A 311 15.25 -22.16 8.45
C VAL A 311 15.27 -21.31 7.18
N ASN A 312 16.05 -21.76 6.20
CA ASN A 312 15.95 -21.21 4.87
C ASN A 312 14.82 -21.92 4.10
N ASP A 313 14.16 -21.17 3.22
CA ASP A 313 13.23 -21.67 2.22
C ASP A 313 13.93 -22.58 1.19
N LYS A 314 13.15 -23.11 0.25
CA LYS A 314 13.66 -23.98 -0.82
C LYS A 314 14.62 -23.28 -1.78
N SER A 315 14.61 -21.95 -1.85
CA SER A 315 15.52 -21.14 -2.65
C SER A 315 16.84 -20.85 -1.93
N GLY A 316 16.98 -21.27 -0.67
CA GLY A 316 18.15 -21.03 0.16
C GLY A 316 18.15 -19.65 0.84
N LYS A 317 17.06 -18.88 0.74
CA LYS A 317 16.86 -17.60 1.43
C LYS A 317 16.16 -17.84 2.78
N PRO A 318 16.29 -16.94 3.78
CA PRO A 318 15.51 -17.06 5.01
C PRO A 318 14.00 -17.14 4.71
N THR A 319 13.30 -18.05 5.39
CA THR A 319 11.85 -18.20 5.24
C THR A 319 11.11 -16.92 5.69
N LEU A 320 10.03 -16.58 5.01
CA LEU A 320 9.17 -15.46 5.39
C LEU A 320 7.95 -15.96 6.16
N TYR A 321 7.45 -15.11 7.05
CA TYR A 321 6.33 -15.37 7.94
C TYR A 321 5.32 -14.23 7.85
N ALA A 322 4.03 -14.55 8.00
CA ALA A 322 2.98 -13.54 7.98
C ALA A 322 2.91 -12.75 9.29
N TYR A 323 3.20 -13.41 10.42
CA TYR A 323 3.11 -12.87 11.78
C TYR A 323 4.29 -13.31 12.66
N ASN A 324 4.46 -12.64 13.81
CA ASN A 324 5.39 -13.07 14.87
C ASN A 324 4.81 -14.24 15.67
N ASP A 325 4.72 -15.42 15.06
CA ASP A 325 4.08 -16.60 15.67
C ASP A 325 5.00 -17.37 16.63
N GLY A 326 6.32 -17.21 16.54
CA GLY A 326 7.30 -17.91 17.38
C GLY A 326 7.36 -19.43 17.20
N ASP A 327 6.50 -20.00 16.35
CA ASP A 327 6.41 -21.43 16.07
C ASP A 327 6.54 -21.80 14.59
N GLY A 328 6.58 -20.80 13.71
CA GLY A 328 6.75 -20.95 12.27
C GLY A 328 5.51 -21.45 11.52
N SER A 329 4.34 -21.49 12.17
CA SER A 329 3.06 -21.90 11.60
C SER A 329 2.61 -21.04 10.40
N THR A 330 3.02 -19.77 10.37
CA THR A 330 2.66 -18.77 9.35
C THR A 330 3.70 -18.62 8.23
N ALA A 331 4.60 -19.59 8.09
CA ALA A 331 5.63 -19.62 7.05
C ALA A 331 5.04 -19.73 5.63
N TYR A 332 5.55 -18.92 4.70
CA TYR A 332 5.16 -18.93 3.29
C TYR A 332 6.37 -18.80 2.35
N ASP A 333 6.20 -19.20 1.08
CA ASP A 333 7.23 -19.08 0.04
C ASP A 333 6.99 -17.86 -0.87
N VAL A 334 5.73 -17.49 -1.09
CA VAL A 334 5.33 -16.35 -1.92
C VAL A 334 4.16 -15.61 -1.31
N GLU A 335 4.13 -14.29 -1.46
CA GLU A 335 3.12 -13.38 -0.91
C GLU A 335 2.37 -12.70 -2.06
N TYR A 336 1.03 -12.68 -2.00
CA TYR A 336 0.16 -12.03 -2.96
C TYR A 336 -0.78 -11.05 -2.24
N PRO A 337 -0.68 -9.75 -2.56
CA PRO A 337 -1.72 -8.81 -2.19
C PRO A 337 -3.00 -9.06 -3.01
N VAL A 338 -4.15 -9.02 -2.38
CA VAL A 338 -5.46 -9.19 -3.02
C VAL A 338 -6.44 -8.17 -2.43
N GLN A 339 -6.61 -7.04 -3.12
CA GLN A 339 -7.61 -6.05 -2.77
C GLN A 339 -8.93 -6.36 -3.50
N ILE A 340 -10.01 -6.51 -2.75
CA ILE A 340 -11.37 -6.66 -3.27
C ILE A 340 -12.02 -5.26 -3.34
N HIS A 341 -12.68 -4.99 -4.45
CA HIS A 341 -13.46 -3.77 -4.65
C HIS A 341 -14.52 -3.96 -5.75
N GLY A 342 -15.49 -3.05 -5.82
CA GLY A 342 -16.54 -3.00 -6.85
C GLY A 342 -16.64 -1.61 -7.47
N PHE A 343 -16.98 -1.54 -8.77
CA PHE A 343 -17.27 -0.29 -9.46
C PHE A 343 -18.68 -0.25 -10.06
N ASP A 344 -19.42 0.82 -9.78
CA ASP A 344 -20.63 1.23 -10.48
C ASP A 344 -20.28 2.12 -11.69
N PRO A 345 -20.33 1.62 -12.93
CA PRO A 345 -19.98 2.41 -14.11
C PRO A 345 -20.78 3.71 -14.25
N ASN A 346 -22.04 3.75 -13.77
CA ASN A 346 -22.84 4.95 -13.84
C ASN A 346 -22.32 6.02 -12.89
N PHE A 347 -21.88 5.63 -11.69
CA PHE A 347 -21.27 6.54 -10.72
C PHE A 347 -20.01 7.20 -11.30
N HIS A 348 -19.13 6.41 -11.93
CA HIS A 348 -17.91 6.93 -12.55
C HIS A 348 -18.20 7.85 -13.75
N PHE A 349 -19.21 7.52 -14.56
CA PHE A 349 -19.64 8.37 -15.68
C PHE A 349 -20.22 9.70 -15.20
N VAL A 350 -21.07 9.67 -14.17
CA VAL A 350 -21.67 10.87 -13.56
C VAL A 350 -20.58 11.73 -12.91
N GLY A 351 -19.65 11.12 -12.16
CA GLY A 351 -18.49 11.76 -11.56
C GLY A 351 -17.51 12.36 -12.58
N MET A 352 -17.58 11.96 -13.85
CA MET A 352 -16.85 12.63 -14.95
C MET A 352 -17.65 13.78 -15.59
N THR A 353 -18.98 13.86 -15.42
CA THR A 353 -19.88 14.71 -16.22
C THR A 353 -20.61 15.84 -15.47
N PHE A 354 -20.06 16.31 -14.34
CA PHE A 354 -20.54 17.49 -13.59
C PHE A 354 -21.96 17.35 -13.00
N ASN A 355 -22.46 16.13 -12.84
CA ASN A 355 -23.79 15.85 -12.32
C ASN A 355 -23.71 15.34 -10.87
N PRO A 356 -24.73 15.60 -10.01
CA PRO A 356 -24.73 15.07 -8.66
C PRO A 356 -24.76 13.54 -8.64
N GLU A 357 -23.90 12.95 -7.82
CA GLU A 357 -23.75 11.51 -7.66
C GLU A 357 -24.89 10.91 -6.81
N PRO A 358 -25.64 9.90 -7.32
CA PRO A 358 -26.75 9.30 -6.58
C PRO A 358 -26.27 8.19 -5.64
N PHE A 359 -25.64 8.56 -4.52
CA PHE A 359 -25.05 7.61 -3.55
C PHE A 359 -25.98 6.47 -3.09
N THR A 360 -27.29 6.73 -2.96
CA THR A 360 -28.25 5.70 -2.53
C THR A 360 -28.59 4.67 -3.61
N ASP A 361 -28.27 4.99 -4.87
CA ASP A 361 -28.55 4.14 -6.03
C ASP A 361 -27.28 3.47 -6.58
N MET A 362 -26.14 3.60 -5.87
CA MET A 362 -24.87 2.95 -6.26
C MET A 362 -25.06 1.45 -6.38
N LYS A 363 -24.63 0.90 -7.51
CA LYS A 363 -24.68 -0.53 -7.81
C LYS A 363 -23.45 -0.96 -8.56
N ASP A 364 -22.60 -1.69 -7.85
CA ASP A 364 -21.42 -2.23 -8.48
C ASP A 364 -21.78 -3.27 -9.54
N LYS A 365 -21.06 -3.18 -10.65
CA LYS A 365 -21.22 -4.04 -11.82
C LYS A 365 -19.91 -4.64 -12.32
N TYR A 366 -18.80 -4.02 -11.93
CA TYR A 366 -17.48 -4.59 -12.10
C TYR A 366 -16.91 -4.92 -10.74
N PHE A 367 -16.94 -6.20 -10.40
CA PHE A 367 -16.32 -6.69 -9.18
C PHE A 367 -14.89 -7.14 -9.49
N MET A 368 -13.94 -6.72 -8.66
CA MET A 368 -12.53 -6.71 -9.03
C MET A 368 -11.64 -7.27 -7.93
N LEU A 369 -10.60 -7.98 -8.35
CA LEU A 369 -9.43 -8.29 -7.52
C LEU A 369 -8.25 -7.48 -8.04
N ASN A 370 -7.65 -6.65 -7.19
CA ASN A 370 -6.61 -5.69 -7.57
C ASN A 370 -7.00 -4.85 -8.79
N GLY A 371 -8.24 -4.33 -8.80
CA GLY A 371 -8.72 -3.48 -9.88
C GLY A 371 -9.03 -4.19 -11.19
N ARG A 372 -8.94 -5.52 -11.24
CA ARG A 372 -9.21 -6.31 -12.45
C ARG A 372 -10.37 -7.26 -12.22
N SER A 373 -11.24 -7.36 -13.21
CA SER A 373 -12.24 -8.42 -13.29
C SER A 373 -11.73 -9.54 -14.19
N TYR A 374 -12.15 -10.79 -13.96
CA TYR A 374 -11.79 -11.90 -14.84
C TYR A 374 -12.27 -11.63 -16.28
N PRO A 375 -11.47 -11.94 -17.34
CA PRO A 375 -10.20 -12.67 -17.33
C PRO A 375 -8.94 -11.84 -17.09
N ASP A 376 -9.02 -10.54 -16.86
CA ASP A 376 -7.83 -9.69 -16.70
C ASP A 376 -7.03 -10.00 -15.42
N THR A 377 -7.68 -10.60 -14.43
CA THR A 377 -7.05 -11.08 -13.19
C THR A 377 -5.94 -12.09 -13.44
N VAL A 378 -6.01 -12.87 -14.53
CA VAL A 378 -4.98 -13.87 -14.88
C VAL A 378 -3.85 -13.32 -15.75
N THR A 379 -3.95 -12.07 -16.19
CA THR A 379 -2.92 -11.40 -16.97
C THR A 379 -1.73 -11.02 -16.07
N GLN A 380 -0.54 -11.52 -16.41
CA GLN A 380 0.69 -11.21 -15.66
C GLN A 380 1.14 -9.77 -15.90
N GLY A 381 1.75 -9.15 -14.88
CA GLY A 381 2.31 -7.80 -14.99
C GLY A 381 1.24 -6.71 -15.03
N PRO A 382 1.64 -5.43 -15.13
CA PRO A 382 0.73 -4.29 -15.09
C PRO A 382 -0.11 -4.17 -16.37
N MET A 383 -1.37 -3.72 -16.23
CA MET A 383 -2.21 -3.32 -17.35
C MET A 383 -2.14 -1.81 -17.58
N GLN A 384 -2.35 -1.42 -18.84
CA GLN A 384 -2.33 -0.03 -19.25
C GLN A 384 -3.65 0.39 -19.89
N THR A 385 -4.03 1.63 -19.65
CA THR A 385 -5.24 2.25 -20.18
C THR A 385 -4.89 3.53 -20.93
N PRO A 386 -5.38 3.73 -22.17
CA PRO A 386 -5.28 5.03 -22.84
C PRO A 386 -5.98 6.12 -22.03
N VAL A 387 -5.32 7.24 -21.75
CA VAL A 387 -5.94 8.36 -21.04
C VAL A 387 -6.35 9.48 -22.01
N ALA A 388 -6.92 10.57 -21.48
CA ALA A 388 -7.45 11.67 -22.28
C ALA A 388 -6.44 12.36 -23.22
N ASP A 389 -5.14 12.25 -22.96
CA ASP A 389 -4.08 12.77 -23.83
C ASP A 389 -3.69 11.82 -24.99
N GLY A 390 -4.32 10.65 -25.07
CA GLY A 390 -4.09 9.63 -26.08
C GLY A 390 -2.89 8.71 -25.80
N THR A 391 -2.21 8.86 -24.66
CA THR A 391 -1.11 7.97 -24.24
C THR A 391 -1.61 6.88 -23.30
N ALA A 392 -0.90 5.74 -23.26
CA ALA A 392 -1.24 4.63 -22.38
C ALA A 392 -0.51 4.76 -21.04
N HIS A 393 -1.27 4.80 -19.95
CA HIS A 393 -0.74 4.86 -18.58
C HIS A 393 -0.97 3.53 -17.88
N VAL A 394 -0.05 3.12 -17.00
CA VAL A 394 -0.29 2.00 -16.09
C VAL A 394 -1.42 2.41 -15.15
N SER A 395 -2.48 1.62 -15.09
CA SER A 395 -3.72 1.94 -14.38
C SER A 395 -4.10 0.86 -13.36
N GLN A 396 -3.86 -0.41 -13.70
CA GLN A 396 -4.09 -1.57 -12.84
C GLN A 396 -2.75 -2.29 -12.67
N PRO A 397 -1.89 -1.84 -11.73
CA PRO A 397 -0.49 -2.27 -11.67
C PRO A 397 -0.31 -3.72 -11.18
N LEU A 398 -1.22 -4.21 -10.33
CA LEU A 398 -1.07 -5.49 -9.66
C LEU A 398 -1.89 -6.59 -10.35
N PRO A 399 -1.28 -7.74 -10.70
CA PRO A 399 -2.02 -8.91 -11.12
C PRO A 399 -2.65 -9.62 -9.92
N THR A 400 -3.60 -10.53 -10.17
CA THR A 400 -4.21 -11.36 -9.12
C THR A 400 -4.06 -12.85 -9.39
N ILE A 401 -3.25 -13.23 -10.38
CA ILE A 401 -2.89 -14.63 -10.62
C ILE A 401 -2.00 -15.14 -9.48
N ILE A 402 -2.38 -16.27 -8.91
CA ILE A 402 -1.67 -16.87 -7.76
C ILE A 402 -0.86 -18.04 -8.27
N ASN A 403 0.46 -17.87 -8.36
CA ASN A 403 1.38 -18.93 -8.75
C ASN A 403 2.08 -19.48 -7.51
N ILE A 404 1.87 -20.77 -7.20
CA ILE A 404 2.46 -21.45 -6.04
C ILE A 404 3.55 -22.40 -6.53
N PRO A 405 4.81 -22.33 -6.04
CA PRO A 405 5.81 -23.32 -6.38
C PRO A 405 5.36 -24.72 -5.91
N ALA A 406 5.67 -25.76 -6.70
CA ALA A 406 5.29 -27.13 -6.34
C ALA A 406 5.80 -27.53 -4.94
N GLY A 407 4.89 -28.03 -4.11
CA GLY A 407 5.19 -28.37 -2.72
C GLY A 407 5.37 -27.16 -1.80
N GLY A 408 5.03 -25.95 -2.24
CA GLY A 408 5.19 -24.70 -1.49
C GLY A 408 3.88 -24.09 -1.02
N ARG A 409 3.96 -22.87 -0.49
CA ARG A 409 2.88 -22.13 0.15
C ARG A 409 2.78 -20.71 -0.36
N ALA A 410 1.57 -20.25 -0.61
CA ALA A 410 1.29 -18.85 -0.91
C ALA A 410 0.52 -18.19 0.24
N LEU A 411 1.00 -17.04 0.71
CA LEU A 411 0.26 -16.13 1.57
C LEU A 411 -0.57 -15.20 0.68
N LEU A 412 -1.89 -15.16 0.91
CA LEU A 412 -2.78 -14.16 0.36
C LEU A 412 -3.07 -13.14 1.45
N ARG A 413 -2.78 -11.87 1.16
CA ARG A 413 -3.11 -10.72 2.00
C ARG A 413 -4.35 -10.06 1.44
N ILE A 414 -5.51 -10.40 2.00
CA ILE A 414 -6.79 -10.03 1.44
C ILE A 414 -7.35 -8.84 2.20
N SER A 415 -7.74 -7.79 1.50
CA SER A 415 -8.46 -6.64 2.07
C SER A 415 -9.68 -6.33 1.22
N ASP A 416 -10.80 -6.00 1.84
CA ASP A 416 -12.00 -5.58 1.15
C ASP A 416 -12.29 -4.10 1.43
N LEU A 417 -12.32 -3.30 0.36
CA LEU A 417 -12.72 -1.88 0.44
C LEU A 417 -13.94 -1.59 -0.44
N ASP A 418 -14.71 -2.60 -0.81
CA ASP A 418 -16.02 -2.41 -1.44
C ASP A 418 -16.92 -1.55 -0.55
N VAL A 419 -17.63 -0.60 -1.15
CA VAL A 419 -18.50 0.35 -0.43
C VAL A 419 -19.97 -0.05 -0.49
N THR A 420 -20.33 -0.98 -1.38
CA THR A 420 -21.74 -1.35 -1.63
C THR A 420 -22.07 -2.76 -1.15
N GLU A 421 -21.13 -3.70 -1.19
CA GLU A 421 -21.42 -5.12 -0.97
C GLU A 421 -20.46 -5.82 0.00
N PHE A 422 -20.93 -6.93 0.57
CA PHE A 422 -20.06 -7.92 1.22
C PHE A 422 -19.55 -8.90 0.18
N GLN A 423 -18.26 -9.21 0.23
CA GLN A 423 -17.62 -10.06 -0.75
C GLN A 423 -17.25 -11.42 -0.16
N THR A 424 -17.57 -12.48 -0.90
CA THR A 424 -17.19 -13.84 -0.53
C THR A 424 -16.21 -14.38 -1.55
N LEU A 425 -15.10 -14.93 -1.11
CA LEU A 425 -14.17 -15.70 -1.96
C LEU A 425 -14.17 -17.15 -1.52
N ALA A 426 -14.14 -18.05 -2.49
CA ALA A 426 -14.09 -19.48 -2.31
C ALA A 426 -12.95 -20.11 -3.12
N SER A 427 -12.36 -21.16 -2.57
CA SER A 427 -11.40 -22.03 -3.25
C SER A 427 -11.81 -23.48 -3.02
N LEU A 428 -12.26 -24.14 -4.09
CA LEU A 428 -12.65 -25.56 -4.04
C LEU A 428 -11.46 -26.50 -4.27
N GLY A 429 -10.32 -25.98 -4.72
CA GLY A 429 -9.12 -26.75 -5.02
C GLY A 429 -8.14 -26.81 -3.85
N VAL A 430 -7.53 -25.67 -3.53
CA VAL A 430 -6.58 -25.53 -2.42
C VAL A 430 -7.32 -24.94 -1.23
N ARG A 431 -7.38 -25.66 -0.11
CA ARG A 431 -8.09 -25.16 1.08
C ARG A 431 -7.42 -23.90 1.62
N MET A 432 -8.24 -22.99 2.12
CA MET A 432 -7.77 -21.76 2.76
C MET A 432 -7.48 -22.02 4.22
N HIS A 433 -6.23 -21.82 4.63
CA HIS A 433 -5.84 -21.77 6.05
C HIS A 433 -5.87 -20.32 6.51
N VAL A 434 -6.91 -19.94 7.25
CA VAL A 434 -7.05 -18.58 7.77
C VAL A 434 -6.15 -18.44 9.00
N ILE A 435 -5.20 -17.52 8.92
CA ILE A 435 -4.17 -17.32 9.97
C ILE A 435 -4.29 -15.99 10.70
N GLY A 436 -4.93 -14.99 10.09
CA GLY A 436 -5.10 -13.68 10.69
C GLY A 436 -6.33 -12.96 10.15
N VAL A 437 -6.90 -12.09 10.97
CA VAL A 437 -8.05 -11.24 10.64
C VAL A 437 -7.77 -9.84 11.18
N ASN A 438 -7.99 -8.81 10.37
CA ASN A 438 -7.81 -7.39 10.75
C ASN A 438 -6.43 -7.12 11.37
N ALA A 439 -5.38 -7.55 10.66
CA ALA A 439 -3.98 -7.46 11.10
C ALA A 439 -3.70 -8.08 12.49
N ARG A 440 -4.42 -9.15 12.86
CA ARG A 440 -4.22 -9.88 14.11
C ARG A 440 -4.09 -11.37 13.84
N LEU A 441 -3.01 -11.95 14.38
CA LEU A 441 -2.78 -13.39 14.40
C LEU A 441 -3.91 -14.09 15.17
N LEU A 442 -4.48 -15.15 14.61
CA LEU A 442 -5.50 -15.97 15.27
C LEU A 442 -4.87 -16.88 16.34
N ARG A 443 -4.60 -16.27 17.50
CA ARG A 443 -4.07 -16.96 18.67
C ARG A 443 -4.62 -16.35 19.94
N ASP A 444 -4.99 -17.19 20.89
CA ASP A 444 -5.48 -16.72 22.18
C ASP A 444 -4.34 -16.32 23.13
N MET A 445 -4.69 -15.70 24.27
CA MET A 445 -3.72 -15.27 25.28
C MET A 445 -3.02 -16.43 26.02
N ALA A 446 -3.54 -17.65 25.92
CA ALA A 446 -2.86 -18.85 26.42
C ALA A 446 -1.87 -19.42 25.39
N GLY A 447 -1.79 -18.81 24.20
CA GLY A 447 -0.94 -19.22 23.10
C GLY A 447 -1.58 -20.28 22.20
N ASN A 448 -2.83 -20.68 22.44
CA ASN A 448 -3.46 -21.73 21.65
C ASN A 448 -3.71 -21.24 20.23
N ASP A 449 -3.39 -22.11 19.27
CA ASP A 449 -3.66 -21.89 17.86
C ASP A 449 -5.17 -21.89 17.60
N MET A 450 -5.67 -20.76 17.12
CA MET A 450 -7.08 -20.55 16.76
C MET A 450 -7.27 -20.46 15.24
N THR A 451 -6.22 -20.71 14.46
CA THR A 451 -6.29 -20.76 13.00
C THR A 451 -7.19 -21.92 12.55
N TYR A 452 -7.79 -21.78 11.37
CA TYR A 452 -8.75 -22.76 10.88
C TYR A 452 -8.70 -22.90 9.37
N TYR A 453 -9.13 -24.07 8.89
CA TYR A 453 -9.27 -24.34 7.47
C TYR A 453 -10.72 -24.10 7.03
N THR A 454 -10.87 -23.46 5.86
CA THR A 454 -12.16 -23.23 5.22
C THR A 454 -12.03 -23.33 3.69
N ASN A 455 -13.17 -23.46 3.01
CA ASN A 455 -13.24 -23.36 1.55
C ASN A 455 -13.77 -22.00 1.11
N SER A 456 -14.27 -21.17 2.02
CA SER A 456 -14.80 -19.85 1.74
C SER A 456 -14.53 -18.87 2.89
N ILE A 457 -14.31 -17.61 2.53
CA ILE A 457 -14.19 -16.48 3.45
C ILE A 457 -15.15 -15.38 2.97
N THR A 458 -15.75 -14.66 3.90
CA THR A 458 -16.58 -13.48 3.61
C THR A 458 -15.97 -12.31 4.35
N LEU A 459 -15.83 -11.19 3.64
CA LEU A 459 -15.34 -9.92 4.16
C LEU A 459 -16.40 -8.86 3.87
N GLY A 460 -16.52 -7.88 4.76
CA GLY A 460 -17.18 -6.61 4.45
C GLY A 460 -16.16 -5.54 4.08
N GLY A 461 -16.64 -4.45 3.49
CA GLY A 461 -15.87 -3.23 3.31
C GLY A 461 -15.26 -2.76 4.63
N GLY A 462 -13.93 -2.61 4.64
CA GLY A 462 -13.16 -2.27 5.84
C GLY A 462 -12.66 -3.47 6.64
N GLU A 463 -12.60 -4.67 6.07
CA GLU A 463 -12.02 -5.85 6.71
C GLU A 463 -10.81 -6.39 5.94
N SER A 464 -9.94 -7.10 6.65
CA SER A 464 -8.82 -7.83 6.05
C SER A 464 -8.66 -9.23 6.64
N ILE A 465 -8.19 -10.17 5.83
CA ILE A 465 -7.94 -11.56 6.22
C ILE A 465 -6.64 -12.03 5.57
N ASP A 466 -5.80 -12.69 6.35
CA ASP A 466 -4.60 -13.36 5.86
C ASP A 466 -4.82 -14.87 5.76
N VAL A 467 -4.55 -15.42 4.57
CA VAL A 467 -4.81 -16.82 4.24
C VAL A 467 -3.55 -17.47 3.66
N ILE A 468 -3.22 -18.67 4.13
CA ILE A 468 -2.23 -19.52 3.48
C ILE A 468 -2.94 -20.54 2.59
N LEU A 469 -2.52 -20.59 1.32
CA LEU A 469 -2.79 -21.70 0.42
C LEU A 469 -1.59 -22.65 0.45
N ASP A 470 -1.79 -23.82 1.07
CA ASP A 470 -0.73 -24.83 1.25
C ASP A 470 -0.81 -25.89 0.15
N ALA A 471 0.17 -25.87 -0.77
CA ALA A 471 0.33 -26.85 -1.83
C ALA A 471 1.51 -27.82 -1.55
N SER A 472 1.87 -28.02 -0.28
CA SER A 472 2.99 -28.89 0.14
C SER A 472 2.78 -30.36 -0.19
N ASP A 473 1.53 -30.84 -0.17
CA ASP A 473 1.20 -32.21 -0.58
C ASP A 473 1.16 -32.32 -2.12
N THR A 474 2.31 -32.65 -2.70
CA THR A 474 2.46 -32.83 -4.16
C THR A 474 1.67 -34.02 -4.73
N THR A 475 1.10 -34.88 -3.88
CA THR A 475 0.21 -35.97 -4.33
C THR A 475 -1.22 -35.48 -4.56
N MET A 476 -1.65 -34.47 -3.80
CA MET A 476 -2.94 -33.79 -4.01
C MET A 476 -2.83 -32.64 -5.02
N TYR A 477 -1.72 -31.89 -4.96
CA TYR A 477 -1.47 -30.70 -5.76
C TYR A 477 -0.37 -30.98 -6.78
N ALA A 478 -0.72 -31.72 -7.83
CA ALA A 478 0.23 -32.09 -8.87
C ALA A 478 0.77 -30.85 -9.60
N PRO A 479 2.09 -30.78 -9.91
CA PRO A 479 2.65 -29.68 -10.70
C PRO A 479 1.92 -29.49 -12.03
N GLY A 480 1.60 -28.24 -12.38
CA GLY A 480 0.79 -27.88 -13.54
C GLY A 480 -0.72 -27.88 -13.32
N SER A 481 -1.19 -28.20 -12.11
CA SER A 481 -2.62 -28.09 -11.76
C SER A 481 -3.07 -26.63 -11.71
N VAL A 482 -4.30 -26.37 -12.16
CA VAL A 482 -4.95 -25.07 -12.08
C VAL A 482 -6.22 -25.22 -11.24
N TYR A 483 -6.33 -24.38 -10.22
CA TYR A 483 -7.51 -24.22 -9.38
C TYR A 483 -8.00 -22.77 -9.49
N TYR A 484 -9.10 -22.45 -8.82
CA TYR A 484 -9.72 -21.13 -8.87
C TYR A 484 -9.92 -20.58 -7.46
N LEU A 485 -9.67 -19.29 -7.32
CA LEU A 485 -10.14 -18.45 -6.24
C LEU A 485 -11.23 -17.55 -6.83
N TYR A 486 -12.46 -17.66 -6.38
CA TYR A 486 -13.59 -17.02 -7.04
C TYR A 486 -14.74 -16.74 -6.07
N THR A 487 -15.63 -15.81 -6.43
CA THR A 487 -16.85 -15.56 -5.66
C THR A 487 -17.94 -16.60 -5.95
N PRO A 488 -18.59 -17.17 -4.92
CA PRO A 488 -19.77 -18.01 -5.12
C PRO A 488 -21.04 -17.19 -5.43
N ASN A 489 -21.00 -15.85 -5.32
CA ASN A 489 -22.11 -14.98 -5.68
C ASN A 489 -22.17 -14.86 -7.21
N LEU A 490 -23.22 -15.41 -7.82
CA LEU A 490 -23.28 -15.57 -9.28
C LEU A 490 -23.31 -14.23 -10.03
N ASP A 491 -23.98 -13.23 -9.46
CA ASP A 491 -24.03 -11.87 -9.96
C ASP A 491 -22.67 -11.15 -9.89
N HIS A 492 -21.81 -11.53 -8.95
CA HIS A 492 -20.44 -11.01 -8.84
C HIS A 492 -19.45 -11.70 -9.80
N LEU A 493 -19.91 -12.71 -10.58
CA LEU A 493 -19.16 -13.36 -11.66
C LEU A 493 -19.51 -12.77 -13.04
N SER A 494 -19.58 -11.44 -13.11
CA SER A 494 -19.96 -10.70 -14.31
C SER A 494 -19.07 -9.48 -14.53
N ASN A 495 -19.03 -9.01 -15.78
CA ASN A 495 -18.47 -7.71 -16.18
C ASN A 495 -19.62 -6.89 -16.79
N ASP A 496 -20.39 -6.18 -15.95
CA ASP A 496 -21.66 -5.53 -16.32
C ASP A 496 -22.63 -6.47 -17.07
N ALA A 497 -22.71 -6.35 -18.39
CA ALA A 497 -23.63 -7.14 -19.21
C ALA A 497 -23.07 -8.53 -19.59
N GLU A 498 -21.77 -8.77 -19.38
CA GLU A 498 -21.11 -10.03 -19.75
C GLU A 498 -21.11 -11.03 -18.59
N ASN A 499 -21.51 -12.27 -18.89
CA ASN A 499 -21.43 -13.39 -17.95
C ASN A 499 -20.01 -14.00 -17.98
N PHE A 500 -19.60 -14.63 -16.88
CA PHE A 500 -18.30 -15.31 -16.71
C PHE A 500 -17.11 -14.34 -16.59
N GLY A 501 -17.25 -13.35 -15.69
CA GLY A 501 -16.24 -12.36 -15.35
C GLY A 501 -16.09 -12.14 -13.84
N GLY A 502 -15.78 -10.90 -13.44
CA GLY A 502 -15.86 -10.45 -12.05
C GLY A 502 -14.79 -11.01 -11.11
N LEU A 503 -15.16 -11.31 -9.85
CA LEU A 503 -14.25 -11.77 -8.80
C LEU A 503 -13.85 -13.24 -9.00
N MET A 504 -12.92 -13.46 -9.90
CA MET A 504 -12.34 -14.76 -10.17
C MET A 504 -10.88 -14.62 -10.58
N THR A 505 -10.04 -15.54 -10.15
CA THR A 505 -8.65 -15.68 -10.60
C THR A 505 -8.23 -17.14 -10.52
N GLU A 506 -7.05 -17.44 -11.06
CA GLU A 506 -6.46 -18.76 -11.07
C GLU A 506 -5.41 -18.92 -9.97
N VAL A 507 -5.41 -20.10 -9.35
CA VAL A 507 -4.36 -20.60 -8.46
C VAL A 507 -3.63 -21.72 -9.21
N ARG A 508 -2.41 -21.44 -9.68
CA ARG A 508 -1.60 -22.37 -10.49
C ARG A 508 -0.48 -22.97 -9.65
N ILE A 509 -0.34 -24.30 -9.72
CA ILE A 509 0.81 -25.00 -9.14
C ILE A 509 1.91 -25.02 -10.19
N CYS A 510 2.99 -24.27 -9.96
CA CYS A 510 4.08 -24.16 -10.93
C CYS A 510 4.78 -25.51 -11.16
N PRO A 511 5.15 -25.86 -12.41
CA PRO A 511 5.79 -27.13 -12.73
C PRO A 511 7.15 -27.35 -12.07
N ALA A 512 7.97 -26.30 -11.94
CA ALA A 512 9.32 -26.40 -11.39
C ALA A 512 9.59 -25.33 -10.32
N ALA A 513 9.56 -24.05 -10.70
CA ALA A 513 9.87 -22.96 -9.79
C ALA A 513 9.06 -21.70 -10.12
N LEU A 514 9.24 -20.69 -9.28
CA LEU A 514 8.64 -19.37 -9.41
C LEU A 514 9.77 -18.34 -9.59
N ASP A 515 9.64 -17.43 -10.55
CA ASP A 515 10.51 -16.26 -10.61
C ASP A 515 10.19 -15.33 -9.42
N PRO A 516 11.13 -15.07 -8.50
CA PRO A 516 10.87 -14.25 -7.32
C PRO A 516 10.61 -12.77 -7.65
N ALA A 517 11.01 -12.29 -8.83
CA ALA A 517 10.77 -10.91 -9.25
C ALA A 517 9.38 -10.76 -9.88
N THR A 518 9.04 -11.60 -10.86
CA THR A 518 7.80 -11.45 -11.62
C THR A 518 6.64 -12.29 -11.06
N LYS A 519 6.91 -13.22 -10.13
CA LYS A 519 5.97 -14.23 -9.64
C LYS A 519 5.37 -15.09 -10.76
N SER A 520 6.10 -15.29 -11.85
CA SER A 520 5.70 -16.16 -12.96
C SER A 520 6.24 -17.57 -12.76
N CYS A 521 5.47 -18.59 -13.16
CA CYS A 521 5.99 -19.96 -13.19
C CYS A 521 7.10 -20.10 -14.26
N ILE A 522 8.20 -20.74 -13.90
CA ILE A 522 9.37 -21.02 -14.76
C ILE A 522 9.59 -22.51 -15.00
#